data_AF-A0A4S0K2C7-F1
#
_entry.id   AF-A0A4S0K2C7-F1
#
_cell.length_a   1.000
_cell.length_b   1.000
_cell.length_c   1.000
_cell.angle_alpha   90.00
_cell.angle_beta   90.00
_cell.angle_gamma   90.00
#
_symmetry.space_group_name_H-M   'P 1'
#
loop_
_entity.id
_entity.type
_entity.pdbx_description
1 polymer ?
#
loop_
_entity_poly.entity_id
_entity_poly.type
_entity_poly.pdbx_seq_one_letter_code
_entity_poly.pdbx_strand_id
1 'polypeptide(L)'
;NHRLLGSTLYVTLEPCAMCAMAIVHARVARLVYGASDPKTGACGSVFDLLGDARHNHRVEIHGGVLAKEASTRLTNYFRAKRGKPPLLLEDHADEG
;
A
#
# COMPACT_ATOMS: atom_id res chain seq x y z
N ASN A 1 6.04 19.99 -15.51
CA ASN A 1 4.77 19.82 -14.76
C ASN A 1 4.92 18.60 -13.86
N HIS A 2 4.79 18.71 -12.53
CA HIS A 2 5.02 17.62 -11.56
C HIS A 2 3.72 16.93 -11.09
N ARG A 3 2.55 17.37 -11.58
CA ARG A 3 1.25 16.86 -11.15
C ARG A 3 0.84 15.64 -11.99
N LEU A 4 0.35 14.61 -11.33
CA LEU A 4 -0.14 13.36 -11.90
C LEU A 4 -1.68 13.27 -11.80
N LEU A 5 -2.35 14.28 -12.34
CA LEU A 5 -3.82 14.39 -12.25
C LEU A 5 -4.52 13.20 -12.92
N GLY A 6 -5.61 12.73 -12.31
CA GLY A 6 -6.39 11.59 -12.81
C GLY A 6 -5.70 10.23 -12.71
N SER A 7 -4.48 10.17 -12.18
CA SER A 7 -3.74 8.91 -12.04
C SER A 7 -4.23 8.06 -10.88
N THR A 8 -4.10 6.74 -11.05
CA THR A 8 -4.23 5.75 -9.97
C THR A 8 -2.86 5.13 -9.69
N LEU A 9 -2.41 5.19 -8.45
CA LEU A 9 -1.17 4.55 -8.00
C LEU A 9 -1.48 3.21 -7.35
N TYR A 10 -0.90 2.13 -7.88
CA TYR A 10 -0.95 0.80 -7.31
C TYR A 10 0.37 0.48 -6.59
N VAL A 11 0.30 0.00 -5.35
CA VAL A 11 1.47 -0.39 -4.57
C VAL A 11 1.18 -1.63 -3.72
N THR A 12 2.12 -2.56 -3.60
CA THR A 12 1.83 -3.83 -2.91
C THR A 12 1.73 -3.68 -1.38
N LEU A 13 2.35 -2.66 -0.79
CA LEU A 13 2.35 -2.40 0.64
C LEU A 13 1.85 -0.98 0.90
N GLU A 14 1.11 -0.80 1.99
CA GLU A 14 0.65 0.51 2.45
C GLU A 14 1.79 1.56 2.48
N PRO A 15 1.57 2.76 1.92
CA PRO A 15 2.57 3.82 1.93
C PRO A 15 2.94 4.29 3.34
N CYS A 16 4.23 4.47 3.59
CA CYS A 16 4.73 5.18 4.77
C CYS A 16 4.54 6.71 4.66
N ALA A 17 4.86 7.45 5.71
CA ALA A 17 4.66 8.90 5.77
C ALA A 17 5.31 9.67 4.61
N MET A 18 6.54 9.29 4.21
CA MET A 18 7.23 9.90 3.08
C MET A 18 6.44 9.74 1.77
N CYS A 19 5.99 8.52 1.48
CA CYS A 19 5.26 8.21 0.26
C CYS A 19 3.85 8.84 0.28
N ALA A 20 3.16 8.80 1.41
CA ALA A 20 1.85 9.44 1.57
C ALA A 20 1.89 10.93 1.23
N MET A 21 2.88 11.67 1.75
CA MET A 21 3.01 13.09 1.42
C MET A 21 3.42 13.34 -0.03
N ALA A 22 4.26 12.48 -0.61
CA ALA A 22 4.58 12.56 -2.04
C ALA A 22 3.33 12.40 -2.93
N ILE A 23 2.42 11.49 -2.58
CA ILE A 23 1.14 11.27 -3.28
C ILE A 23 0.27 12.55 -3.24
N VAL A 24 0.17 13.19 -2.06
CA VAL A 24 -0.55 14.47 -1.89
C VAL A 24 0.06 15.57 -2.77
N HIS A 25 1.39 15.73 -2.73
CA HIS A 25 2.08 16.76 -3.52
C HIS A 25 1.98 16.53 -5.03
N ALA A 26 2.03 15.27 -5.47
CA ALA A 26 1.87 14.88 -6.86
C ALA A 26 0.42 14.97 -7.36
N ARG A 27 -0.58 15.16 -6.48
CA ARG A 27 -2.01 15.24 -6.85
C ARG A 27 -2.54 13.95 -7.50
N VAL A 28 -2.06 12.81 -7.04
CA VAL A 28 -2.59 11.49 -7.46
C VAL A 28 -4.05 11.40 -7.05
N ALA A 29 -4.93 10.97 -7.96
CA ALA A 29 -6.36 10.94 -7.68
C ALA A 29 -6.73 9.77 -6.76
N ARG A 30 -6.13 8.60 -7.00
CA ARG A 30 -6.47 7.35 -6.30
C ARG A 30 -5.24 6.55 -5.92
N LEU A 31 -5.23 6.04 -4.69
CA LEU A 31 -4.24 5.10 -4.18
C LEU A 31 -4.92 3.74 -3.97
N VAL A 32 -4.35 2.70 -4.57
CA VAL A 32 -4.71 1.31 -4.32
C VAL A 32 -3.53 0.58 -3.73
N TYR A 33 -3.69 -0.05 -2.56
CA TYR A 33 -2.63 -0.84 -1.94
C TYR A 33 -3.05 -2.25 -1.54
N GLY A 34 -2.07 -3.15 -1.49
CA GLY A 34 -2.28 -4.54 -1.09
C GLY A 34 -2.30 -4.73 0.41
N ALA A 35 -1.17 -5.12 0.98
CA ALA A 35 -1.05 -5.37 2.41
C ALA A 35 -0.96 -4.07 3.22
N SER A 36 -1.56 -4.06 4.41
CA SER A 36 -1.32 -3.01 5.40
C SER A 36 0.09 -3.10 6.00
N ASP A 37 0.62 -1.97 6.46
CA ASP A 37 1.89 -1.90 7.19
C ASP A 37 1.65 -1.49 8.66
N PRO A 38 1.52 -2.46 9.59
CA PRO A 38 1.28 -2.18 11.00
C PRO A 38 2.46 -1.53 11.71
N LYS A 39 3.64 -1.42 11.07
CA LYS A 39 4.84 -0.83 11.68
C LYS A 39 5.03 0.63 11.31
N THR A 40 4.79 1.00 10.06
CA THR A 40 5.06 2.37 9.57
C THR A 40 4.03 2.93 8.59
N GLY A 41 2.93 2.21 8.34
CA GLY A 41 1.90 2.62 7.40
C GLY A 41 1.21 3.93 7.80
N ALA A 42 1.01 4.80 6.81
CA ALA A 42 0.49 6.16 7.01
C ALA A 42 -0.85 6.42 6.29
N CYS A 43 -1.55 5.36 5.88
CA CYS A 43 -2.85 5.42 5.20
C CYS A 43 -3.92 4.63 5.97
N GLY A 44 -3.81 4.58 7.31
CA GLY A 44 -4.75 3.93 8.21
C GLY A 44 -4.12 3.03 9.28
N SER A 45 -2.87 2.55 9.10
CA SER A 45 -2.26 1.64 10.09
C SER A 45 -1.71 2.35 11.33
N VAL A 46 -0.64 3.13 11.19
CA VAL A 46 -0.03 3.88 12.31
C VAL A 46 -0.47 5.33 12.29
N PHE A 47 -0.54 5.91 11.09
CA PHE A 47 -1.05 7.23 10.84
C PHE A 47 -2.14 7.17 9.76
N ASP A 48 -3.01 8.16 9.75
CA ASP A 48 -3.91 8.42 8.63
C ASP A 48 -3.63 9.82 8.07
N LEU A 49 -2.51 9.94 7.34
CA LEU A 49 -2.12 11.24 6.76
C LEU A 49 -3.03 11.60 5.61
N LEU A 50 -3.39 10.64 4.75
CA LEU A 50 -4.22 10.93 3.58
C LEU A 50 -5.67 11.32 3.96
N GLY A 51 -6.17 10.88 5.13
CA GLY A 51 -7.46 11.28 5.67
C GLY A 51 -7.51 12.67 6.31
N ASP A 52 -6.38 13.33 6.59
CA ASP A 52 -6.38 14.61 7.32
C ASP A 52 -7.03 15.75 6.52
N ALA A 53 -8.09 16.34 7.09
CA ALA A 53 -8.88 17.42 6.49
C ALA A 53 -8.08 18.69 6.16
N ARG A 54 -6.87 18.88 6.70
CA ARG A 54 -6.03 20.06 6.43
C ARG A 54 -5.30 19.98 5.08
N HIS A 55 -5.25 18.81 4.44
CA HIS A 55 -4.66 18.68 3.11
C HIS A 55 -5.47 19.40 2.03
N ASN A 56 -4.76 20.02 1.10
CA ASN A 56 -5.32 20.74 -0.04
C ASN A 56 -5.61 19.83 -1.26
N HIS A 57 -5.49 18.50 -1.10
CA HIS A 57 -5.79 17.48 -2.10
C HIS A 57 -6.46 16.30 -1.39
N ARG A 58 -7.46 15.69 -2.03
CA ARG A 58 -8.09 14.46 -1.54
C ARG A 58 -7.71 13.31 -2.45
N VAL A 59 -7.30 12.22 -1.83
CA VAL A 59 -6.93 10.98 -2.51
C VAL A 59 -7.99 9.95 -2.16
N GLU A 60 -8.57 9.30 -3.16
CA GLU A 60 -9.41 8.11 -2.92
C GLU A 60 -8.50 6.94 -2.56
N ILE A 61 -8.80 6.23 -1.47
CA ILE A 61 -7.94 5.16 -0.96
C ILE A 61 -8.70 3.83 -0.98
N HIS A 62 -8.07 2.79 -1.53
CA HIS A 62 -8.56 1.43 -1.48
C HIS A 62 -7.44 0.46 -1.10
N GLY A 63 -7.48 -0.04 0.14
CA GLY A 63 -6.54 -1.03 0.65
C GLY A 63 -7.07 -2.46 0.56
N GLY A 64 -6.18 -3.45 0.63
CA GLY A 64 -6.54 -4.87 0.72
C GLY A 64 -6.45 -5.67 -0.59
N VAL A 65 -6.11 -5.03 -1.72
CA VAL A 65 -6.09 -5.70 -3.04
C VAL A 65 -4.95 -6.71 -3.12
N LEU A 66 -5.26 -8.00 -3.22
CA LEU A 66 -4.27 -9.10 -3.18
C LEU A 66 -3.38 -9.02 -1.92
N ALA A 67 -3.97 -8.66 -0.77
CA ALA A 67 -3.23 -8.45 0.47
C ALA A 67 -2.50 -9.70 0.96
N LYS A 68 -3.08 -10.91 0.77
CA LYS A 68 -2.45 -12.19 1.13
C LYS A 68 -1.16 -12.39 0.34
N GLU A 69 -1.17 -12.15 -0.96
CA GLU A 69 -0.04 -12.31 -1.85
C GLU A 69 1.03 -11.26 -1.58
N ALA A 70 0.63 -10.00 -1.42
CA ALA A 70 1.55 -8.91 -1.13
C ALA A 70 2.27 -9.11 0.22
N SER A 71 1.54 -9.46 1.28
CA SER A 71 2.12 -9.74 2.60
C SER A 71 2.99 -10.99 2.60
N THR A 72 2.60 -12.03 1.87
CA THR A 72 3.38 -13.27 1.73
C THR A 72 4.69 -13.00 0.99
N ARG A 73 4.68 -12.20 -0.08
CA ARG A 73 5.90 -11.78 -0.80
C ARG A 73 6.89 -11.08 0.14
N LEU A 74 6.43 -10.12 0.94
CA LEU A 74 7.29 -9.43 1.91
C LEU A 74 7.80 -10.38 3.01
N THR A 75 6.93 -11.25 3.52
CA THR A 75 7.29 -12.25 4.52
C THR A 75 8.37 -13.20 4.00
N ASN A 76 8.20 -13.70 2.77
CA ASN A 76 9.15 -14.62 2.12
C ASN A 76 10.51 -13.96 1.88
N TYR A 77 10.54 -12.68 1.50
CA TYR A 77 11.78 -11.91 1.39
C TYR A 77 12.60 -11.95 2.69
N PHE A 78 11.96 -11.64 3.83
CA PHE A 78 12.66 -11.65 5.11
C PHE A 78 12.92 -13.05 5.65
N ARG A 79 12.11 -14.07 5.32
CA ARG A 79 12.38 -15.47 5.65
C ARG A 79 13.64 -15.97 4.95
N ALA A 80 13.79 -15.68 3.66
CA ALA A 80 14.98 -16.01 2.89
C ALA A 80 16.24 -15.41 3.51
N LYS A 81 16.20 -14.12 3.90
CA LYS A 81 17.30 -13.45 4.64
C LYS A 81 17.66 -14.10 5.98
N ARG A 82 16.74 -14.85 6.58
CA ARG A 82 16.93 -15.57 7.84
C ARG A 82 17.16 -17.08 7.66
N GLY A 83 17.37 -17.56 6.43
CA GLY A 83 17.57 -18.98 6.12
C GLY A 83 16.33 -19.85 6.35
N LYS A 84 15.12 -19.28 6.31
CA LYS A 84 13.86 -20.02 6.50
C LYS A 84 13.22 -20.35 5.13
N PRO A 85 12.59 -21.53 4.96
CA PRO A 85 11.93 -21.90 3.71
C PRO A 85 10.76 -20.93 3.39
N PRO A 86 10.42 -20.67 2.12
CA PRO A 86 9.31 -19.80 1.77
C PRO A 86 7.97 -20.39 2.22
N LEU A 87 7.00 -19.51 2.47
CA LEU A 87 5.59 -19.88 2.58
C LEU A 87 5.04 -20.10 1.17
N LEU A 88 4.27 -21.16 0.98
CA LEU A 88 3.53 -21.42 -0.24
C LEU A 88 2.25 -20.59 -0.22
N LEU A 89 1.95 -19.93 -1.33
CA LEU A 89 0.62 -19.38 -1.57
C LEU A 89 -0.24 -20.55 -2.05
N GLU A 90 -1.39 -20.75 -1.41
CA GLU A 90 -2.45 -21.56 -2.00
C GLU A 90 -3.05 -20.74 -3.14
N ASP A 91 -3.23 -21.37 -4.30
CA ASP A 91 -3.85 -20.74 -5.45
C ASP A 91 -5.28 -20.31 -5.09
N HIS A 92 -5.65 -19.09 -5.48
CA HIS A 92 -7.04 -18.67 -5.50
C HIS A 92 -7.76 -19.52 -6.54
N ALA A 93 -8.37 -20.62 -6.10
CA ALA A 93 -9.50 -21.17 -6.83
C ALA A 93 -10.58 -20.08 -6.80
N ASP A 94 -10.73 -19.39 -7.93
CA ASP A 94 -11.94 -18.75 -8.42
C ASP A 94 -13.11 -18.71 -7.42
N GLU A 95 -13.21 -17.62 -6.65
CA GLU A 95 -14.46 -17.25 -5.96
C GLU A 95 -15.07 -16.06 -6.72
N GLY A 96 -15.84 -16.38 -7.76
CA GLY A 96 -17.16 -15.81 -8.11
C GLY A 96 -17.32 -14.30 -8.22
#